data_AF-A0A6G1SHW7-F1
#
_entry.id   AF-A0A6G1SHW7-F1
#
_cell.length_a   1.000
_cell.length_b   1.000
_cell.length_c   1.000
_cell.angle_alpha   90.00
_cell.angle_beta   90.00
_cell.angle_gamma   90.00
#
_symmetry.space_group_name_H-M   'P 1'
#
loop_
_entity.id
_entity.type
_entity.pdbx_description
1 polymer ?
#
loop_
_entity_poly.entity_id
_entity_poly.type
_entity_poly.pdbx_seq_one_letter_code
_entity_poly.pdbx_strand_id
1 'polypeptide(L)'
;KGDHRVCVLFDKKGTVAGIQISVSKKELDSVNAPGLNVKNIPEIFPQIIGNLDVYSTIAYFVDKETLANGGRSLSEETPTAPDGIYLLQTDSNGVETGRLLVSNDESDALSAGFTEQACFHGMGKHYFQDLKKDGTCDAHRPYFLLYGPYTNKLNGFGITMYGKVSQGRGWFETPPALVAKMIAPNSPSCMTQWINKFGLFTMHVFFVEKPWNTWC
;
A
#
# COMPACT_ATOMS: atom_id res chain seq x y z
N LYS A 1 21.65 -0.22 11.16
CA LYS A 1 21.01 -1.17 12.12
C LYS A 1 19.69 -0.56 12.57
N GLY A 2 18.59 -1.32 12.59
CA GLY A 2 17.28 -0.84 13.06
C GLY A 2 16.47 -0.02 12.05
N ASP A 3 16.35 -0.47 10.80
CA ASP A 3 15.43 0.17 9.86
C ASP A 3 14.00 -0.27 10.18
N HIS A 4 13.16 0.67 10.62
CA HIS A 4 11.76 0.43 10.99
C HIS A 4 10.80 0.58 9.81
N ARG A 5 11.30 1.04 8.64
CA ARG A 5 10.44 1.45 7.53
C ARG A 5 9.70 0.29 6.89
N VAL A 6 10.34 -0.88 6.85
CA VAL A 6 9.79 -2.07 6.22
C VAL A 6 10.05 -3.25 7.15
N CYS A 7 8.98 -3.81 7.71
CA CYS A 7 9.01 -4.96 8.60
C CYS A 7 8.20 -6.09 7.99
N VAL A 8 8.86 -7.21 7.70
CA VAL A 8 8.16 -8.45 7.30
C VAL A 8 7.58 -9.09 8.56
N LEU A 9 6.30 -9.41 8.53
CA LEU A 9 5.57 -10.01 9.64
C LEU A 9 5.51 -11.52 9.44
N PHE A 10 5.75 -12.29 10.50
CA PHE A 10 5.74 -13.75 10.47
C PHE A 10 4.63 -14.29 11.38
N ASP A 11 3.99 -15.38 10.96
CA ASP A 11 3.06 -16.12 11.81
C ASP A 11 3.80 -17.05 12.80
N LYS A 12 3.05 -17.77 13.66
CA LYS A 12 3.64 -18.67 14.66
C LYS A 12 4.34 -19.89 14.05
N LYS A 13 4.12 -20.18 12.77
CA LYS A 13 4.78 -21.24 12.01
C LYS A 13 6.01 -20.74 11.25
N GLY A 14 6.36 -19.45 11.38
CA GLY A 14 7.52 -18.84 10.73
C GLY A 14 7.31 -18.51 9.26
N THR A 15 6.07 -18.52 8.78
CA THR A 15 5.72 -18.11 7.41
C THR A 15 5.47 -16.61 7.34
N VAL A 16 5.80 -15.98 6.20
CA VAL A 16 5.47 -14.57 5.97
C VAL A 16 3.94 -14.39 5.99
N ALA A 17 3.47 -13.62 6.96
CA ALA A 17 2.06 -13.36 7.23
C ALA A 17 1.60 -11.98 6.73
N GLY A 18 2.55 -11.09 6.44
CA GLY A 18 2.26 -9.74 5.97
C GLY A 18 3.48 -8.86 5.96
N ILE A 19 3.25 -7.59 5.68
CA ILE A 19 4.27 -6.56 5.68
C ILE A 19 3.73 -5.30 6.35
N GLN A 20 4.53 -4.73 7.24
CA GLN A 20 4.28 -3.42 7.83
C GLN A 20 5.21 -2.41 7.21
N ILE A 21 4.66 -1.26 6.85
CA ILE A 21 5.40 -0.13 6.33
C ILE A 21 5.20 1.03 7.28
N SER A 22 6.29 1.64 7.70
CA SER A 22 6.28 2.69 8.73
C SER A 22 7.10 3.89 8.30
N VAL A 23 6.63 5.07 8.65
CA VAL A 23 7.35 6.33 8.42
C VAL A 23 7.34 7.17 9.68
N SER A 24 8.43 7.88 9.93
CA SER A 24 8.56 8.76 11.08
C SER A 24 7.45 9.81 11.08
N LYS A 25 6.72 9.94 12.19
CA LYS A 25 5.74 11.03 12.35
C LYS A 25 6.42 12.38 12.17
N LYS A 26 7.63 12.53 12.73
CA LYS A 26 8.42 13.76 12.61
C LYS A 26 8.69 14.15 11.16
N GLU A 27 8.97 13.19 10.29
CA GLU A 27 9.22 13.47 8.87
C GLU A 27 7.93 13.85 8.16
N LEU A 28 6.86 13.07 8.37
CA LEU A 28 5.59 13.30 7.69
C LEU A 28 4.90 14.59 8.16
N ASP A 29 4.85 14.83 9.47
CA ASP A 29 4.24 16.02 10.08
C ASP A 29 5.07 17.29 9.81
N SER A 30 6.36 17.18 9.48
CA SER A 30 7.17 18.33 9.05
C SER A 30 6.74 18.87 7.69
N VAL A 31 6.09 18.04 6.88
CA VAL A 31 5.46 18.45 5.64
C VAL A 31 4.11 19.03 5.98
N ASN A 32 4.09 20.32 6.33
CA ASN A 32 2.88 21.07 6.62
C ASN A 32 1.97 21.10 5.38
N ALA A 33 1.13 20.07 5.24
CA ALA A 33 0.20 19.84 4.14
C ALA A 33 -1.23 20.14 4.61
N PRO A 34 -1.71 21.39 4.49
CA PRO A 34 -3.05 21.74 4.95
C PRO A 34 -4.08 20.91 4.19
N GLY A 35 -4.90 20.17 4.93
CA GLY A 35 -5.94 19.28 4.39
C GLY A 35 -5.59 17.79 4.36
N LEU A 36 -4.32 17.40 4.50
CA LEU A 36 -3.97 15.99 4.68
C LEU A 36 -3.98 15.65 6.17
N ASN A 37 -5.04 15.00 6.63
CA ASN A 37 -5.07 14.43 7.97
C ASN A 37 -4.78 12.93 7.91
N VAL A 38 -3.49 12.59 7.97
CA VAL A 38 -2.99 11.20 7.94
C VAL A 38 -3.66 10.32 9.00
N LYS A 39 -4.02 10.90 10.16
CA LYS A 39 -4.68 10.18 11.27
C LYS A 39 -6.12 9.76 10.96
N ASN A 40 -6.75 10.35 9.95
CA ASN A 40 -8.10 10.03 9.53
C ASN A 40 -8.15 8.98 8.41
N ILE A 41 -7.00 8.55 7.89
CA ILE A 41 -6.92 7.51 6.87
C ILE A 41 -7.02 6.16 7.57
N PRO A 42 -8.06 5.33 7.33
CA PRO A 42 -8.29 4.11 8.12
C PRO A 42 -7.14 3.10 8.08
N GLU A 43 -6.38 3.04 6.98
CA GLU A 43 -5.23 2.14 6.83
C GLU A 43 -3.94 2.65 7.49
N ILE A 44 -3.91 3.87 8.02
CA ILE A 44 -2.72 4.46 8.62
C ILE A 44 -2.99 4.71 10.10
N PHE A 45 -2.14 4.15 10.95
CA PHE A 45 -2.26 4.28 12.39
C PHE A 45 -0.95 4.73 13.05
N PRO A 46 -1.04 5.49 14.14
CA PRO A 46 0.11 5.82 14.95
C PRO A 46 0.57 4.59 15.77
N GLN A 47 1.89 4.36 15.85
CA GLN A 47 2.47 3.41 16.80
C GLN A 47 3.89 3.81 17.20
N ILE A 48 4.45 3.09 18.17
CA ILE A 48 5.84 3.23 18.60
C ILE A 48 6.61 1.97 18.22
N ILE A 49 7.67 2.11 17.42
CA ILE A 49 8.57 1.00 17.06
C ILE A 49 9.94 1.29 17.68
N GLY A 50 10.31 0.48 18.68
CA GLY A 50 11.47 0.79 19.52
C GLY A 50 11.25 2.10 20.27
N ASN A 51 12.03 3.13 19.95
CA ASN A 51 11.90 4.47 20.54
C ASN A 51 11.44 5.53 19.50
N LEU A 52 10.82 5.08 18.40
CA LEU A 52 10.42 5.96 17.31
C LEU A 52 8.91 6.02 17.17
N ASP A 53 8.38 7.24 17.19
CA ASP A 53 7.02 7.57 16.84
C ASP A 53 6.83 7.51 15.32
N VAL A 54 5.97 6.61 14.86
CA VAL A 54 5.74 6.36 13.44
C VAL A 54 4.26 6.34 13.08
N TYR A 55 3.94 6.71 11.84
CA TYR A 55 2.72 6.25 11.17
C TYR A 55 3.02 4.94 10.47
N SER A 56 2.12 3.98 10.60
CA SER A 56 2.29 2.66 9.98
C SER A 56 1.05 2.22 9.24
N THR A 57 1.26 1.32 8.30
CA THR A 57 0.21 0.60 7.62
C THR A 57 0.61 -0.86 7.46
N ILE A 58 -0.38 -1.77 7.45
CA ILE A 58 -0.13 -3.22 7.35
C ILE A 58 -1.03 -3.83 6.28
N ALA A 59 -0.42 -4.60 5.39
CA ALA A 59 -1.10 -5.55 4.54
C ALA A 59 -0.74 -6.97 5.00
N TYR A 60 -1.75 -7.75 5.41
CA TYR A 60 -1.58 -9.17 5.71
C TYR A 60 -1.77 -9.99 4.43
N PHE A 61 -1.07 -11.12 4.32
CA PHE A 61 -1.20 -12.08 3.23
C PHE A 61 -2.02 -13.32 3.65
N VAL A 62 -2.65 -13.22 4.82
CA VAL A 62 -3.38 -14.29 5.52
C VAL A 62 -4.55 -13.65 6.27
N ASP A 63 -5.69 -14.33 6.27
CA ASP A 63 -6.85 -13.90 7.02
C ASP A 63 -6.62 -13.97 8.55
N LYS A 64 -7.49 -13.30 9.30
CA LYS A 64 -7.37 -13.18 10.75
C LYS A 64 -7.58 -14.50 11.49
N GLU A 65 -8.48 -15.36 11.01
CA GLU A 65 -8.81 -16.63 11.65
C GLU A 65 -7.65 -17.60 11.52
N THR A 66 -7.05 -17.71 10.32
CA THR A 66 -5.86 -18.54 10.10
C THR A 66 -4.69 -18.10 10.98
N LEU A 67 -4.46 -16.79 11.14
CA LEU A 67 -3.43 -16.26 12.05
C LEU A 67 -3.72 -16.59 13.52
N ALA A 68 -4.98 -16.48 13.96
CA ALA A 68 -5.39 -16.86 15.31
C ALA A 68 -5.12 -18.35 15.58
N ASN A 69 -5.33 -19.19 14.57
CA ASN A 69 -5.07 -20.64 14.59
C ASN A 69 -3.59 -21.02 14.38
N GLY A 70 -2.69 -20.05 14.45
CA GLY A 70 -1.24 -20.28 14.45
C GLY A 70 -0.56 -20.11 13.09
N GLY A 71 -1.29 -19.75 12.04
CA GLY A 71 -0.73 -19.43 10.74
C GLY A 71 -0.87 -20.55 9.70
N ARG A 72 -0.32 -20.29 8.52
CA ARG A 72 -0.50 -21.16 7.35
C ARG A 72 0.44 -22.36 7.38
N SER A 73 -0.03 -23.48 6.85
CA SER A 73 0.85 -24.57 6.46
C SER A 73 1.11 -24.41 4.96
N LEU A 74 2.32 -24.00 4.58
CA LEU A 74 2.69 -23.79 3.18
C LEU A 74 3.59 -24.91 2.65
N SER A 75 3.48 -25.15 1.34
CA SER A 75 4.52 -25.80 0.53
C SER A 75 5.35 -24.73 -0.21
N GLU A 76 6.48 -25.11 -0.79
CA GLU A 76 7.29 -24.22 -1.64
C GLU A 76 6.50 -23.65 -2.83
N GLU A 77 5.49 -24.38 -3.30
CA GLU A 77 4.64 -23.97 -4.43
C GLU A 77 3.51 -23.02 -4.03
N THR A 78 3.27 -22.84 -2.72
CA THR A 78 2.14 -22.01 -2.28
C THR A 78 2.47 -20.52 -2.48
N PRO A 79 1.67 -19.76 -3.24
CA PRO A 79 1.89 -18.32 -3.40
C PRO A 79 1.92 -17.59 -2.05
N THR A 80 2.66 -16.48 -1.99
CA THR A 80 2.76 -15.69 -0.74
C THR A 80 1.39 -15.16 -0.28
N ALA A 81 0.52 -14.79 -1.21
CA ALA A 81 -0.81 -14.20 -0.98
C ALA A 81 -1.87 -14.88 -1.89
N PRO A 82 -2.19 -16.17 -1.66
CA PRO A 82 -2.98 -16.97 -2.61
C PRO A 82 -4.42 -16.45 -2.76
N ASP A 83 -5.00 -15.97 -1.66
CA ASP A 83 -6.35 -15.38 -1.61
C ASP A 83 -6.34 -13.86 -1.82
N GLY A 84 -5.15 -13.26 -1.93
CA GLY A 84 -4.95 -11.82 -2.00
C GLY A 84 -4.41 -11.23 -0.68
N ILE A 85 -4.70 -9.95 -0.43
CA ILE A 85 -4.19 -9.21 0.73
C ILE A 85 -5.32 -8.67 1.60
N TYR A 86 -5.06 -8.59 2.90
CA TYR A 86 -5.99 -8.06 3.89
C TYR A 86 -5.41 -6.76 4.44
N LEU A 87 -5.97 -5.62 4.02
CA LEU A 87 -5.52 -4.30 4.44
C LEU A 87 -6.08 -4.02 5.83
N LEU A 88 -5.19 -3.77 6.80
CA LEU A 88 -5.59 -3.45 8.16
C LEU A 88 -6.32 -2.11 8.21
N GLN A 89 -7.53 -2.09 8.75
CA GLN A 89 -8.28 -0.88 9.03
C GLN A 89 -8.34 -0.62 10.53
N THR A 90 -8.15 0.65 10.90
CA THR A 90 -8.06 1.09 12.28
C THR A 90 -8.88 2.35 12.52
N ASP A 91 -9.20 2.62 13.79
CA ASP A 91 -9.64 3.94 14.21
C ASP A 91 -8.43 4.89 14.37
N SER A 92 -8.70 6.15 14.74
CA SER A 92 -7.65 7.17 14.92
C SER A 92 -6.67 6.89 16.07
N ASN A 93 -6.99 5.92 16.95
CA ASN A 93 -6.12 5.47 18.04
C ASN A 93 -5.32 4.21 17.66
N GLY A 94 -5.49 3.68 16.45
CA GLY A 94 -4.83 2.47 15.97
C GLY A 94 -5.48 1.17 16.44
N VAL A 95 -6.72 1.21 16.94
CA VAL A 95 -7.47 0.00 17.28
C VAL A 95 -8.01 -0.62 15.99
N GLU A 96 -7.75 -1.92 15.78
CA GLU A 96 -8.26 -2.65 14.60
C GLU A 96 -9.79 -2.62 14.56
N THR A 97 -10.35 -2.03 13.50
CA THR A 97 -11.79 -1.95 13.22
C THR A 97 -12.22 -2.96 12.16
N GLY A 98 -11.28 -3.44 11.33
CA GLY A 98 -11.55 -4.43 10.31
C GLY A 98 -10.32 -4.77 9.47
N ARG A 99 -10.53 -5.65 8.50
CA ARG A 99 -9.55 -5.94 7.45
C ARG A 99 -10.27 -5.99 6.10
N LEU A 100 -9.88 -5.13 5.18
CA LEU A 100 -10.43 -5.13 3.82
C LEU A 100 -9.70 -6.20 3.01
N LEU A 101 -10.43 -7.24 2.58
CA LEU A 101 -9.90 -8.19 1.61
C LEU A 101 -9.83 -7.53 0.24
N VAL A 102 -8.65 -7.58 -0.34
CA VAL A 102 -8.40 -7.36 -1.75
C VAL A 102 -8.02 -8.71 -2.35
N SER A 103 -8.92 -9.27 -3.16
CA SER A 103 -8.77 -10.59 -3.74
C SER A 103 -7.57 -10.70 -4.67
N ASN A 104 -7.03 -11.91 -4.80
CA ASN A 104 -6.09 -12.23 -5.86
C ASN A 104 -6.72 -12.11 -7.27
N ASP A 105 -8.04 -12.18 -7.38
CA ASP A 105 -8.77 -12.01 -8.63
C ASP A 105 -9.17 -10.55 -8.89
N GLU A 106 -8.83 -10.03 -10.07
CA GLU A 106 -9.08 -8.64 -10.46
C GLU A 106 -10.56 -8.23 -10.43
N SER A 107 -11.46 -9.14 -10.81
CA SER A 107 -12.91 -8.87 -10.83
C SER A 107 -13.45 -8.45 -9.46
N ASP A 108 -12.88 -8.99 -8.39
CA ASP A 108 -13.33 -8.71 -7.02
C ASP A 108 -12.77 -7.39 -6.52
N ALA A 109 -11.64 -6.92 -7.06
CA ALA A 109 -11.07 -5.61 -6.76
C ALA A 109 -12.07 -4.49 -7.11
N LEU A 110 -12.74 -4.62 -8.25
CA LEU A 110 -13.80 -3.68 -8.68
C LEU A 110 -14.94 -3.62 -7.66
N SER A 111 -15.31 -4.78 -7.10
CA SER A 111 -16.37 -4.90 -6.10
C SER A 111 -15.94 -4.31 -4.74
N ALA A 112 -14.64 -4.27 -4.45
CA ALA A 112 -14.04 -3.58 -3.29
C ALA A 112 -13.80 -2.07 -3.51
N GLY A 113 -14.28 -1.50 -4.63
CA GLY A 113 -14.18 -0.06 -4.94
C GLY A 113 -12.86 0.37 -5.58
N PHE A 114 -12.00 -0.58 -5.95
CA PHE A 114 -10.79 -0.29 -6.71
C PHE A 114 -11.12 -0.13 -8.19
N THR A 115 -10.63 0.94 -8.80
CA THR A 115 -10.86 1.23 -10.23
C THR A 115 -9.55 1.26 -10.97
N GLU A 116 -9.53 0.67 -12.16
CA GLU A 116 -8.36 0.71 -13.04
C GLU A 116 -8.05 2.16 -13.42
N GLN A 117 -6.77 2.51 -13.39
CA GLN A 117 -6.28 3.82 -13.76
C GLN A 117 -5.41 3.78 -15.02
N ALA A 118 -4.35 2.96 -15.01
CA ALA A 118 -3.47 2.78 -16.15
C ALA A 118 -2.74 1.44 -16.07
N CYS A 119 -2.32 0.92 -17.22
CA CYS A 119 -1.37 -0.19 -17.30
C CYS A 119 0.03 0.39 -17.54
N PHE A 120 0.99 0.09 -16.65
CA PHE A 120 2.36 0.59 -16.75
C PHE A 120 3.35 -0.56 -17.00
N HIS A 121 4.18 -0.42 -18.03
CA HIS A 121 5.16 -1.43 -18.41
C HIS A 121 6.12 -1.73 -17.25
N GLY A 122 6.34 -3.02 -16.99
CA GLY A 122 7.17 -3.50 -15.88
C GLY A 122 6.50 -3.46 -14.50
N MET A 123 5.22 -3.09 -14.41
CA MET A 123 4.47 -3.04 -13.15
C MET A 123 3.10 -3.73 -13.25
N GLY A 124 2.35 -3.48 -14.34
CA GLY A 124 1.01 -4.01 -14.57
C GLY A 124 -0.10 -2.96 -14.49
N LYS A 125 -1.35 -3.44 -14.40
CA LYS A 125 -2.55 -2.60 -14.30
C LYS A 125 -2.67 -2.05 -12.88
N HIS A 126 -2.65 -0.74 -12.74
CA HIS A 126 -2.77 -0.03 -11.48
C HIS A 126 -4.23 0.24 -11.15
N TYR A 127 -4.64 -0.11 -9.92
CA TYR A 127 -5.97 0.18 -9.40
C TYR A 127 -5.88 0.97 -8.11
N PHE A 128 -6.78 1.93 -7.96
CA PHE A 128 -6.89 2.78 -6.77
C PHE A 128 -8.33 2.79 -6.27
N GLN A 129 -8.50 2.77 -4.95
CA GLN A 129 -9.81 2.82 -4.33
C GLN A 129 -10.41 4.23 -4.46
N ASP A 130 -11.63 4.31 -4.99
CA ASP A 130 -12.44 5.54 -5.11
C ASP A 130 -11.75 6.75 -5.76
N LEU A 131 -10.74 6.51 -6.60
CA LEU A 131 -9.97 7.58 -7.23
C LEU A 131 -10.66 8.13 -8.48
N LYS A 132 -11.19 9.35 -8.38
CA LYS A 132 -11.98 10.01 -9.43
C LYS A 132 -11.52 11.42 -9.69
N LYS A 133 -11.71 11.91 -10.92
CA LYS A 133 -11.14 13.20 -11.40
C LYS A 133 -11.74 14.41 -10.67
N ASP A 134 -13.00 14.30 -10.28
CA ASP A 134 -13.79 15.26 -9.53
C ASP A 134 -13.82 15.00 -8.02
N GLY A 135 -13.05 14.01 -7.54
CA GLY A 135 -12.91 13.70 -6.13
C GLY A 135 -12.03 14.70 -5.37
N THR A 136 -11.86 14.45 -4.08
CA THR A 136 -11.02 15.26 -3.19
C THR A 136 -9.73 14.53 -2.83
N CYS A 137 -8.66 15.28 -2.55
CA CYS A 137 -7.35 14.69 -2.25
C CYS A 137 -7.24 14.05 -0.87
N ASP A 138 -8.06 14.51 0.08
CA ASP A 138 -8.17 13.96 1.43
C ASP A 138 -8.89 12.60 1.44
N ALA A 139 -9.63 12.25 0.39
CA ALA A 139 -10.24 10.93 0.21
C ALA A 139 -9.23 9.87 -0.31
N HIS A 140 -8.02 10.27 -0.71
CA HIS A 140 -7.03 9.36 -1.28
C HIS A 140 -6.55 8.34 -0.24
N ARG A 141 -6.72 7.05 -0.57
CA ARG A 141 -6.26 5.92 0.22
C ARG A 141 -4.83 5.55 -0.17
N PRO A 142 -4.01 5.04 0.77
CA PRO A 142 -2.58 4.86 0.52
C PRO A 142 -2.30 3.67 -0.39
N TYR A 143 -3.16 2.67 -0.44
CA TYR A 143 -2.91 1.45 -1.22
C TYR A 143 -3.32 1.59 -2.68
N PHE A 144 -2.47 1.08 -3.56
CA PHE A 144 -2.81 0.76 -4.94
C PHE A 144 -2.46 -0.69 -5.25
N LEU A 145 -3.18 -1.27 -6.21
CA LEU A 145 -3.06 -2.68 -6.58
C LEU A 145 -2.44 -2.82 -7.96
N LEU A 146 -1.72 -3.92 -8.18
CA LEU A 146 -1.09 -4.26 -9.44
C LEU A 146 -1.62 -5.60 -9.91
N TYR A 147 -2.45 -5.60 -10.95
CA TYR A 147 -2.91 -6.84 -11.58
C TYR A 147 -2.14 -7.12 -12.86
N GLY A 148 -1.88 -8.40 -13.10
CA GLY A 148 -1.31 -8.87 -14.35
C GLY A 148 -2.29 -8.66 -15.51
N PRO A 149 -1.91 -7.98 -16.60
CA PRO A 149 -2.82 -7.69 -17.72
C PRO A 149 -3.34 -8.93 -18.45
N TYR A 150 -2.60 -10.04 -18.41
CA TYR A 150 -3.00 -11.31 -19.05
C TYR A 150 -3.51 -12.35 -18.07
N THR A 151 -3.02 -12.35 -16.84
CA THR A 151 -3.43 -13.33 -15.81
C THR A 151 -4.67 -12.88 -15.06
N ASN A 152 -4.94 -11.57 -15.01
CA ASN A 152 -5.94 -10.93 -14.15
C ASN A 152 -5.78 -11.34 -12.67
N LYS A 153 -4.54 -11.70 -12.29
CA LYS A 153 -4.15 -12.05 -10.92
C LYS A 153 -3.33 -10.94 -10.29
N LEU A 154 -3.35 -10.86 -8.96
CA LEU A 154 -2.61 -9.85 -8.21
C LEU A 154 -1.09 -10.09 -8.35
N ASN A 155 -0.43 -9.27 -9.15
CA ASN A 155 1.02 -9.27 -9.30
C ASN A 155 1.72 -8.62 -8.10
N GLY A 156 1.02 -7.76 -7.38
CA GLY A 156 1.55 -7.04 -6.23
C GLY A 156 0.62 -5.92 -5.82
N PHE A 157 1.13 -5.09 -4.92
CA PHE A 157 0.48 -3.86 -4.49
C PHE A 157 1.55 -2.82 -4.19
N GLY A 158 1.14 -1.60 -3.89
CA GLY A 158 2.03 -0.65 -3.27
C GLY A 158 1.29 0.30 -2.36
N ILE A 159 2.09 1.11 -1.67
CA ILE A 159 1.58 2.21 -0.87
C ILE A 159 2.07 3.52 -1.46
N THR A 160 1.28 4.58 -1.33
CA THR A 160 1.65 5.92 -1.72
C THR A 160 1.22 6.91 -0.64
N MET A 161 2.12 7.78 -0.24
CA MET A 161 1.88 8.78 0.78
C MET A 161 2.56 10.09 0.40
N TYR A 162 1.88 11.20 0.70
CA TYR A 162 2.44 12.53 0.45
C TYR A 162 3.46 12.88 1.52
N GLY A 163 4.58 13.43 1.08
CA GLY A 163 5.64 13.88 1.97
C GLY A 163 7.03 13.60 1.42
N LYS A 164 8.03 13.92 2.25
CA LYS A 164 9.44 13.67 1.98
C LYS A 164 10.00 12.87 3.15
N VAL A 165 10.27 11.60 2.91
CA VAL A 165 10.81 10.68 3.91
C VAL A 165 12.25 10.32 3.56
N SER A 166 13.06 10.09 4.58
CA SER A 166 14.39 9.55 4.41
C SER A 166 14.33 8.14 3.80
N GLN A 167 15.23 7.91 2.86
CA GLN A 167 15.20 6.71 2.00
C GLN A 167 15.63 5.42 2.69
N GLY A 168 16.29 5.51 3.86
CA GLY A 168 16.77 4.32 4.58
C GLY A 168 17.68 3.47 3.67
N ARG A 169 17.26 2.23 3.38
CA ARG A 169 17.96 1.33 2.45
C ARG A 169 17.62 1.56 0.96
N GLY A 170 16.88 2.61 0.63
CA GLY A 170 16.40 2.88 -0.72
C GLY A 170 15.13 2.10 -1.06
N TRP A 171 14.26 1.84 -0.07
CA TRP A 171 13.01 1.10 -0.27
C TRP A 171 11.95 1.90 -1.02
N PHE A 172 11.96 3.22 -0.83
CA PHE A 172 10.94 4.10 -1.38
C PHE A 172 11.35 4.65 -2.73
N GLU A 173 10.38 4.84 -3.60
CA GLU A 173 10.51 5.62 -4.82
C GLU A 173 9.87 7.00 -4.58
N THR A 174 10.38 8.03 -5.24
CA THR A 174 9.85 9.39 -5.16
C THR A 174 9.46 9.90 -6.55
N PRO A 175 8.38 9.37 -7.15
CA PRO A 175 8.02 9.72 -8.52
C PRO A 175 7.59 11.20 -8.61
N PRO A 176 7.99 11.91 -9.66
CA PRO A 176 7.51 13.27 -9.90
C PRO A 176 6.02 13.26 -10.25
N ALA A 177 5.35 14.41 -10.07
CA ALA A 177 3.91 14.53 -10.28
C ALA A 177 3.45 14.14 -11.69
N LEU A 178 4.31 14.33 -12.71
CA LEU A 178 4.03 13.91 -14.08
C LEU A 178 3.90 12.38 -14.19
N VAL A 179 4.84 11.63 -13.61
CA VAL A 179 4.82 10.16 -13.64
C VAL A 179 3.65 9.63 -12.83
N ALA A 180 3.40 10.20 -11.65
CA ALA A 180 2.23 9.84 -10.84
C ALA A 180 0.91 10.09 -11.58
N LYS A 181 0.81 11.18 -12.37
CA LYS A 181 -0.37 11.48 -13.19
C LYS A 181 -0.54 10.51 -14.37
N MET A 182 0.56 10.00 -14.93
CA MET A 182 0.50 8.94 -15.95
C MET A 182 -0.01 7.61 -15.39
N ILE A 183 0.37 7.27 -14.15
CA ILE A 183 -0.10 6.06 -13.46
C ILE A 183 -1.57 6.21 -13.00
N ALA A 184 -1.95 7.40 -12.56
CA ALA A 184 -3.29 7.72 -12.07
C ALA A 184 -3.94 8.86 -12.88
N PRO A 185 -4.30 8.65 -14.17
CA PRO A 185 -4.86 9.69 -15.02
C PRO A 185 -6.17 10.29 -14.49
N ASN A 186 -6.99 9.52 -13.77
CA ASN A 186 -8.23 10.01 -13.18
C ASN A 186 -8.04 10.59 -11.77
N SER A 187 -6.82 10.81 -11.30
CA SER A 187 -6.58 11.55 -10.04
C SER A 187 -7.13 12.98 -10.08
N PRO A 188 -7.66 13.51 -8.96
CA PRO A 188 -7.97 14.92 -8.80
C PRO A 188 -6.76 15.81 -9.10
N SER A 189 -6.99 17.00 -9.65
CA SER A 189 -5.91 17.96 -9.95
C SER A 189 -5.14 18.40 -8.71
N CYS A 190 -5.78 18.39 -7.54
CA CYS A 190 -5.13 18.69 -6.27
C CYS A 190 -4.01 17.67 -5.95
N MET A 191 -4.04 16.43 -6.47
CA MET A 191 -3.01 15.43 -6.15
C MET A 191 -1.70 15.84 -6.81
N THR A 192 -1.73 16.23 -8.09
CA THR A 192 -0.55 16.78 -8.78
C THR A 192 0.01 18.00 -8.04
N GLN A 193 -0.85 18.89 -7.54
CA GLN A 193 -0.42 20.05 -6.75
C GLN A 193 0.24 19.62 -5.43
N TRP A 194 -0.34 18.65 -4.73
CA TRP A 194 0.20 18.11 -3.49
C TRP A 194 1.54 17.42 -3.72
N ILE A 195 1.69 16.62 -4.77
CA ILE A 195 2.97 15.98 -5.10
C ILE A 195 4.05 17.04 -5.35
N ASN A 196 3.75 18.08 -6.13
CA ASN A 196 4.73 19.15 -6.40
C ASN A 196 5.10 19.94 -5.14
N LYS A 197 4.14 20.16 -4.24
CA LYS A 197 4.35 21.00 -3.05
C LYS A 197 4.96 20.22 -1.87
N PHE A 198 4.46 19.02 -1.62
CA PHE A 198 4.72 18.21 -0.44
C PHE A 198 5.65 17.02 -0.72
N GLY A 199 5.76 16.61 -1.98
CA GLY A 199 6.41 15.37 -2.37
C GLY A 199 5.46 14.18 -2.31
N LEU A 200 5.90 13.09 -2.91
CA LEU A 200 5.26 11.79 -2.88
C LEU A 200 6.35 10.75 -2.67
N PHE A 201 6.07 9.76 -1.84
CA PHE A 201 6.86 8.55 -1.82
C PHE A 201 5.96 7.34 -1.94
N THR A 202 6.47 6.30 -2.58
CA THR A 202 5.76 5.05 -2.83
C THR A 202 6.67 3.86 -2.56
N MET A 203 6.07 2.70 -2.29
CA MET A 203 6.78 1.43 -2.20
C MET A 203 5.94 0.35 -2.88
N HIS A 204 6.54 -0.37 -3.81
CA HIS A 204 5.95 -1.54 -4.42
C HIS A 204 6.33 -2.83 -3.66
N VAL A 205 5.39 -3.76 -3.58
CA VAL A 205 5.58 -5.12 -3.07
C VAL A 205 5.04 -6.07 -4.14
N PHE A 206 5.94 -6.82 -4.77
CA PHE A 206 5.60 -7.75 -5.85
C PHE A 206 5.51 -9.20 -5.34
N PHE A 207 4.51 -9.93 -5.83
CA PHE A 207 4.32 -11.37 -5.63
C PHE A 207 4.80 -12.18 -6.84
N VAL A 208 5.21 -11.51 -7.91
CA VAL A 208 5.83 -12.11 -9.09
C VAL A 208 7.35 -11.91 -9.07
N GLU A 209 8.10 -12.91 -9.51
CA GLU A 209 9.57 -12.90 -9.46
C GLU A 209 10.18 -11.80 -10.36
N LYS A 210 9.58 -11.57 -11.54
CA LYS A 210 10.12 -10.68 -12.57
C LYS A 210 9.08 -9.64 -13.00
N PRO A 211 8.72 -8.69 -12.12
CA PRO A 211 7.70 -7.69 -12.42
C PRO A 211 8.05 -6.84 -13.65
N TRP A 212 9.33 -6.57 -13.89
CA TRP A 212 9.84 -5.85 -15.07
C TRP A 212 9.55 -6.53 -16.41
N ASN A 213 9.11 -7.79 -16.42
CA ASN A 213 8.64 -8.49 -17.63
C ASN A 213 7.12 -8.36 -17.86
N THR A 214 6.41 -7.54 -17.07
CA THR A 214 4.97 -7.31 -17.24
C THR A 214 4.73 -6.35 -18.41
N TRP A 215 3.98 -6.80 -19.42
CA TRP A 215 3.69 -6.01 -20.61
C TRP A 215 2.31 -5.37 -20.57
N CYS A 216 2.33 -4.06 -20.82
CA CYS A 216 1.24 -3.20 -21.20
C CYS A 216 1.65 -2.62 -22.57
#